data_AF-A0A392RIN5-F1
#
_entry.id   AF-A0A392RIN5-F1
#
_cell.length_a   1.000
_cell.length_b   1.000
_cell.length_c   1.000
_cell.angle_alpha   90.00
_cell.angle_beta   90.00
_cell.angle_gamma   90.00
#
_symmetry.space_group_name_H-M   'P 1'
#
loop_
_entity.id
_entity.type
_entity.pdbx_description
1 polymer ?
#
loop_
_entity_poly.entity_id
_entity_poly.type
_entity_poly.pdbx_seq_one_letter_code
_entity_poly.pdbx_strand_id
1 'polypeptide(L)'
;MAHRYCFEALDATLKDIMSSYSNSDSVFGGKVVVFGGDFRQILPVVPRGSRSDIVHSSINASKIWDHCEVLTLTKNMRLQGSSNSTDNTEISDFSDWLLKVGEGKLSEPNDGYAEIDIPPELLIT
;
A
#
# COMPACT_ATOMS: atom_id res chain seq x y z
N MET A 1 -7.38 1.82 4.93
CA MET A 1 -6.83 0.45 4.88
C MET A 1 -7.74 -0.49 5.63
N ALA A 2 -7.93 -1.71 5.13
CA ALA A 2 -8.76 -2.74 5.78
C ALA A 2 -7.88 -3.68 6.62
N HIS A 3 -8.42 -4.16 7.73
CA HIS A 3 -7.76 -5.15 8.58
C HIS A 3 -7.66 -6.49 7.83
N ARG A 4 -6.60 -7.29 8.05
CA ARG A 4 -6.40 -8.59 7.39
C ARG A 4 -7.61 -9.52 7.49
N TYR A 5 -8.28 -9.49 8.65
CA TYR A 5 -9.48 -10.28 8.92
C TYR A 5 -10.66 -9.95 8.00
N CYS A 6 -10.74 -8.74 7.43
CA CYS A 6 -11.73 -8.43 6.41
C CYS A 6 -11.53 -9.28 5.16
N PHE A 7 -10.27 -9.45 4.73
CA PHE A 7 -9.93 -10.26 3.55
C PHE A 7 -10.04 -11.75 3.84
N GLU A 8 -9.66 -12.19 5.04
CA GLU A 8 -9.80 -13.60 5.45
C GLU A 8 -11.26 -14.01 5.61
N ALA A 9 -12.11 -13.13 6.14
CA ALA A 9 -13.55 -13.35 6.19
C ALA A 9 -14.13 -13.46 4.77
N LEU A 10 -13.72 -12.56 3.86
CA LEU A 10 -14.14 -12.62 2.46
C LEU A 10 -13.70 -13.93 1.77
N ASP A 11 -12.45 -14.37 1.99
CA ASP A 11 -11.94 -15.65 1.51
C ASP A 11 -12.80 -16.82 2.00
N ALA A 12 -13.05 -16.88 3.31
CA ALA A 12 -13.87 -17.92 3.91
C ALA A 12 -15.31 -17.92 3.37
N THR A 13 -15.94 -16.74 3.24
CA THR A 13 -17.29 -16.62 2.68
C THR A 13 -17.36 -17.04 1.22
N LEU A 14 -16.40 -16.65 0.38
CA LEU A 14 -16.40 -17.06 -1.02
C LEU A 14 -16.12 -18.54 -1.19
N LYS A 15 -15.25 -19.13 -0.37
CA LYS A 15 -15.04 -20.58 -0.34
C LYS A 15 -16.31 -21.35 0.04
N ASP A 16 -17.04 -20.87 1.04
CA ASP A 16 -18.30 -21.48 1.48
C ASP A 16 -19.36 -21.42 0.38
N ILE A 17 -19.58 -20.24 -0.21
CA ILE A 17 -20.54 -20.04 -1.32
C ILE A 17 -20.17 -20.89 -2.54
N MET A 18 -18.88 -21.02 -2.85
CA MET A 18 -18.41 -21.72 -4.04
C MET A 18 -18.18 -23.22 -3.82
N SER A 19 -18.36 -23.72 -2.58
CA SER A 19 -18.06 -25.10 -2.19
C SER A 19 -18.74 -26.17 -3.05
N SER A 20 -19.90 -25.88 -3.64
CA SER A 20 -20.64 -26.81 -4.52
C SER A 20 -20.24 -26.72 -6.00
N TYR A 21 -19.47 -25.71 -6.40
CA TYR A 21 -19.19 -25.37 -7.81
C TYR A 21 -17.71 -25.41 -8.17
N SER A 22 -16.82 -25.23 -7.20
CA SER A 22 -15.37 -25.21 -7.40
C SER A 22 -14.64 -25.91 -6.26
N ASN A 23 -13.32 -26.06 -6.40
CA ASN A 23 -12.48 -26.57 -5.34
C ASN A 23 -12.50 -25.57 -4.15
N SER A 24 -13.09 -26.00 -3.02
CA SER A 24 -13.20 -25.22 -1.78
C SER A 24 -11.86 -24.75 -1.22
N ASP A 25 -10.76 -25.41 -1.62
CA ASP A 25 -9.43 -25.12 -1.11
C ASP A 25 -8.79 -23.91 -1.81
N SER A 26 -9.32 -23.51 -2.97
CA SER A 26 -8.81 -22.36 -3.73
C SER A 26 -9.13 -21.03 -3.03
N VAL A 27 -8.15 -20.13 -2.99
CA VAL A 27 -8.32 -18.78 -2.41
C VAL A 27 -9.47 -18.04 -3.11
N PHE A 28 -10.31 -17.38 -2.33
CA PHE A 28 -11.55 -16.71 -2.75
C PHE A 28 -12.51 -17.61 -3.54
N GLY A 29 -12.53 -18.92 -3.26
CA GLY A 29 -13.40 -19.88 -3.96
C GLY A 29 -13.08 -19.99 -5.46
N GLY A 30 -11.85 -19.65 -5.85
CA GLY A 30 -11.38 -19.69 -7.24
C GLY A 30 -11.71 -18.45 -8.04
N LYS A 31 -12.16 -17.36 -7.38
CA LYS A 31 -12.40 -16.07 -8.03
C LYS A 31 -11.10 -15.29 -8.20
N VAL A 32 -10.99 -14.61 -9.34
CA VAL A 32 -9.93 -13.63 -9.56
C VAL A 32 -10.25 -12.39 -8.75
N VAL A 33 -9.36 -12.02 -7.83
CA VAL A 33 -9.49 -10.84 -6.97
C VAL A 33 -8.31 -9.92 -7.24
N VAL A 34 -8.58 -8.64 -7.46
CA VAL A 34 -7.57 -7.60 -7.65
C VAL A 34 -7.61 -6.65 -6.47
N PHE A 35 -6.50 -6.55 -5.75
CA PHE A 35 -6.31 -5.55 -4.71
C PHE A 35 -5.70 -4.29 -5.31
N GLY A 36 -6.27 -3.14 -4.95
CA GLY A 36 -5.72 -1.84 -5.29
C GLY A 36 -5.40 -1.06 -4.02
N GLY A 37 -4.20 -0.48 -3.95
CA GLY A 37 -3.80 0.31 -2.80
C GLY A 37 -2.37 0.80 -2.93
N ASP A 38 -1.96 1.60 -1.94
CA ASP A 38 -0.59 2.10 -1.81
C ASP A 38 -0.14 1.89 -0.36
N PHE A 39 0.83 1.00 -0.16
CA PHE A 39 1.36 0.69 1.17
C PHE A 39 2.19 1.82 1.79
N ARG A 40 2.54 2.84 0.99
CA ARG A 40 3.20 4.06 1.48
C ARG A 40 2.21 5.03 2.12
N GLN A 41 0.91 4.73 2.08
CA GLN A 41 -0.13 5.44 2.82
C GLN A 41 -0.24 4.91 4.26
N ILE A 42 -1.27 5.36 4.97
CA ILE A 42 -1.52 4.98 6.36
C ILE A 42 -1.76 3.46 6.51
N LEU A 43 -1.14 2.87 7.54
CA LEU A 43 -1.39 1.50 7.98
C LEU A 43 -2.81 1.35 8.57
N PRO A 44 -3.31 0.12 8.80
CA PRO A 44 -4.62 -0.05 9.43
C PRO A 44 -4.56 0.44 10.88
N VAL A 45 -5.63 1.08 11.34
CA VAL A 45 -5.69 1.62 12.71
C VAL A 45 -6.14 0.53 13.66
N VAL A 46 -5.30 0.20 14.65
CA VAL A 46 -5.62 -0.74 15.74
C VAL A 46 -5.71 0.06 17.05
N PRO A 47 -6.92 0.34 17.58
CA PRO A 47 -7.08 1.12 18.79
C PRO A 47 -6.34 0.49 19.97
N ARG A 48 -5.48 1.27 20.64
CA ARG A 48 -4.62 0.80 21.75
C ARG A 48 -3.67 -0.35 21.37
N GLY A 49 -3.46 -0.59 20.08
CA GLY A 49 -2.52 -1.59 19.58
C GLY A 49 -1.08 -1.10 19.62
N SER A 50 -0.16 -2.03 19.80
CA SER A 50 1.28 -1.81 19.62
C SER A 50 1.63 -1.65 18.13
N ARG A 51 2.86 -1.21 17.84
CA ARG A 51 3.40 -1.19 16.47
C ARG A 51 3.33 -2.57 15.81
N SER A 52 3.61 -3.62 16.58
CA SER A 52 3.51 -5.00 16.09
C SER A 52 2.08 -5.35 15.70
N ASP A 53 1.09 -4.96 16.51
CA ASP A 53 -0.33 -5.23 16.22
C ASP A 53 -0.77 -4.52 14.93
N ILE A 54 -0.32 -3.28 14.73
CA ILE A 54 -0.60 -2.52 13.51
C ILE A 54 0.01 -3.21 12.28
N VAL A 55 1.27 -3.65 12.34
CA VAL A 55 1.90 -4.37 11.22
C VAL A 55 1.18 -5.70 10.96
N HIS A 56 0.88 -6.48 12.01
CA HIS A 56 0.16 -7.75 11.90
C HIS A 56 -1.30 -7.61 11.46
N SER A 57 -1.87 -6.40 11.52
CA SER A 57 -3.20 -6.12 10.98
C SER A 57 -3.23 -5.94 9.46
N SER A 58 -2.07 -5.79 8.82
CA SER A 58 -1.96 -5.55 7.38
C SER A 58 -2.12 -6.84 6.56
N ILE A 59 -2.56 -6.71 5.31
CA ILE A 59 -2.84 -7.88 4.45
C ILE A 59 -1.59 -8.75 4.20
N ASN A 60 -0.40 -8.15 4.20
CA ASN A 60 0.87 -8.87 4.06
C ASN A 60 1.17 -9.84 5.22
N ALA A 61 0.50 -9.68 6.37
CA ALA A 61 0.56 -10.61 7.50
C ALA A 61 -0.56 -11.66 7.47
N SER A 62 -1.33 -11.75 6.37
CA SER A 62 -2.34 -12.78 6.15
C SER A 62 -1.77 -13.94 5.33
N LYS A 63 -2.27 -15.15 5.58
CA LYS A 63 -2.03 -16.34 4.73
C LYS A 63 -2.43 -16.15 3.25
N ILE A 64 -3.31 -15.20 2.97
CA ILE A 64 -3.73 -14.87 1.60
C ILE A 64 -2.57 -14.28 0.81
N TRP A 65 -1.67 -13.54 1.47
CA TRP A 65 -0.59 -12.83 0.81
C TRP A 65 0.36 -13.75 0.05
N ASP A 66 0.58 -14.97 0.53
CA ASP A 66 1.40 -16.00 -0.13
C ASP A 66 0.88 -16.39 -1.52
N HIS A 67 -0.38 -16.06 -1.82
CA HIS A 67 -1.03 -16.34 -3.10
C HIS A 67 -1.18 -15.10 -3.98
N CYS A 68 -0.67 -13.94 -3.54
CA CYS A 68 -0.78 -12.69 -4.27
C CYS A 68 0.44 -12.47 -5.18
N GLU A 69 0.16 -12.06 -6.41
CA GLU A 69 1.18 -11.48 -7.30
C GLU A 69 1.18 -9.95 -7.13
N VAL A 70 2.36 -9.37 -6.89
CA VAL A 70 2.50 -7.92 -6.69
C VAL A 70 2.80 -7.24 -8.02
N LEU A 71 1.86 -6.42 -8.49
CA LEU A 71 2.01 -5.58 -9.67
C LEU A 71 2.17 -4.11 -9.26
N THR A 72 3.21 -3.45 -9.76
CA THR A 72 3.55 -2.07 -9.39
C THR A 72 3.28 -1.11 -10.54
N LEU A 73 2.48 -0.08 -10.30
CA LEU A 73 2.30 1.03 -11.25
C LEU A 73 3.42 2.05 -11.06
N THR A 74 4.14 2.37 -12.13
CA THR A 74 5.31 3.28 -12.11
C THR A 74 5.02 4.67 -12.67
N LYS A 75 3.94 4.82 -13.44
CA LYS A 75 3.61 6.07 -14.12
C LYS A 75 2.61 6.90 -13.31
N ASN A 76 3.06 8.01 -12.73
CA ASN A 76 2.20 8.95 -12.01
C ASN A 76 1.41 9.83 -12.98
N MET A 77 0.18 9.44 -13.30
CA MET A 77 -0.67 10.18 -14.24
C MET A 77 -1.18 11.52 -13.67
N ARG A 78 -1.20 11.73 -12.34
CA ARG A 78 -1.65 12.98 -11.73
C ARG A 78 -0.71 14.14 -12.06
N LEU A 79 0.58 13.85 -12.15
CA LEU A 79 1.61 14.85 -12.44
C LEU A 79 1.78 15.12 -13.95
N GLN A 80 1.09 14.38 -14.83
CA GLN A 80 1.22 14.54 -16.29
C GLN A 80 0.32 15.62 -16.91
N GLY A 81 -0.66 16.15 -16.17
CA GLY A 81 -1.61 17.13 -16.71
C GLY A 81 -1.05 18.56 -16.85
N SER A 82 0.11 18.83 -16.27
CA SER A 82 0.71 20.17 -16.13
C SER A 82 1.78 20.41 -17.19
N SER A 83 1.43 20.31 -18.48
CA SER A 83 2.43 20.33 -19.56
C SER A 83 2.84 21.77 -19.95
N ASN A 84 3.77 22.36 -19.19
CA ASN A 84 4.73 23.34 -19.70
C ASN A 84 6.14 22.74 -19.56
N SER A 85 6.97 22.85 -20.60
CA SER A 85 8.24 22.11 -20.69
C SER A 85 9.28 22.45 -19.62
N THR A 86 9.19 23.63 -18.99
CA THR A 86 10.03 24.07 -17.88
C THR A 86 9.66 23.44 -16.53
N ASP A 87 8.41 23.01 -16.34
CA ASP A 87 7.91 22.49 -15.06
C ASP A 87 8.20 20.98 -14.87
N ASN A 88 8.60 20.29 -15.95
CA ASN A 88 8.73 18.83 -15.94
C ASN A 88 9.87 18.32 -15.03
N THR A 89 10.97 19.06 -14.92
CA THR A 89 12.11 18.65 -14.08
C THR A 89 11.77 18.81 -12.60
N GLU A 90 11.22 19.95 -12.19
CA GLU A 90 10.80 20.20 -10.80
C GLU A 90 9.72 19.22 -10.35
N ILE A 91 8.74 18.92 -11.23
CA ILE A 91 7.70 17.92 -10.96
C ILE A 91 8.31 16.52 -10.79
N SER A 92 9.34 16.18 -11.59
CA SER A 92 10.05 14.91 -11.47
C SER A 92 10.81 14.82 -10.16
N ASP A 93 11.58 15.84 -9.81
CA ASP A 93 12.39 15.88 -8.59
C ASP A 93 11.50 15.81 -7.34
N PHE A 94 10.38 16.54 -7.34
CA PHE A 94 9.37 16.44 -6.28
C PHE A 94 8.76 15.03 -6.18
N SER A 95 8.41 14.42 -7.32
CA SER A 95 7.88 13.06 -7.35
C SER A 95 8.87 12.06 -6.77
N ASP A 96 10.15 12.15 -7.13
CA ASP A 96 11.20 11.27 -6.65
C ASP A 96 11.47 11.47 -5.16
N TRP A 97 11.46 12.71 -4.68
CA TRP A 97 11.56 13.00 -3.26
C TRP A 97 10.38 12.39 -2.49
N LEU A 98 9.15 12.58 -2.94
CA LEU A 98 7.95 12.04 -2.29
C LEU A 98 7.96 10.50 -2.26
N LEU A 99 8.46 9.86 -3.32
CA LEU A 99 8.65 8.41 -3.35
C LEU A 99 9.66 7.95 -2.29
N LYS A 100 10.79 8.65 -2.14
CA LYS A 100 11.80 8.34 -1.11
C LYS A 100 11.24 8.52 0.31
N VAL A 101 10.39 9.53 0.54
CA VAL A 101 9.65 9.70 1.81
C VAL A 101 8.81 8.45 2.08
N GLY A 102 7.95 8.08 1.12
CA GLY A 102 7.02 6.96 1.28
C GLY A 102 7.69 5.60 1.45
N GLU A 103 8.89 5.42 0.88
CA GLU A 103 9.70 4.21 1.03
C GLU A 103 10.58 4.21 2.28
N GLY A 104 10.60 5.29 3.05
CA GLY A 104 11.44 5.43 4.24
C GLY A 104 12.94 5.43 3.91
N LYS A 105 13.33 5.98 2.75
CA LYS A 105 14.73 6.00 2.26
C LYS A 105 15.46 7.32 2.52
N LEU A 106 14.81 8.31 3.13
CA LEU A 106 15.39 9.63 3.36
C LEU A 106 16.20 9.74 4.66
N SER A 107 15.97 8.84 5.61
CA SER A 107 16.61 8.90 6.93
C SER A 107 16.94 7.50 7.43
N GLU A 108 18.14 7.35 7.99
CA GLU A 108 18.55 6.17 8.76
C GLU A 108 18.87 6.59 10.20
N PRO A 109 18.68 5.71 11.20
CA PRO A 109 18.18 4.34 11.10
C PRO A 109 16.65 4.25 11.04
N ASN A 110 16.14 3.18 10.44
CA ASN A 110 14.69 2.95 10.29
C ASN A 110 14.07 2.36 11.57
N ASP A 111 14.17 3.08 12.69
CA ASP A 111 13.73 2.64 14.03
C ASP A 111 12.26 2.95 14.32
N GLY A 112 11.57 3.59 13.38
CA GLY A 112 10.18 4.06 13.51
C GLY A 112 10.02 5.55 13.71
N TYR A 113 11.12 6.26 13.91
CA TYR A 113 11.19 7.70 13.82
C TYR A 113 12.04 8.08 12.61
N ALA A 114 11.66 9.15 11.93
CA ALA A 114 12.35 9.66 10.76
C ALA A 114 12.34 11.18 10.84
N GLU A 115 13.53 11.78 10.83
CA GLU A 115 13.67 13.21 10.57
C GLU A 115 13.79 13.39 9.06
N ILE A 116 12.88 14.19 8.50
CA ILE A 116 12.86 14.48 7.07
C ILE A 116 12.99 15.99 6.87
N ASP A 117 13.96 16.39 6.06
CA ASP A 117 14.06 17.77 5.61
C ASP A 117 13.00 18.03 4.53
N ILE A 118 12.17 19.03 4.76
CA ILE A 118 11.22 19.52 3.76
C ILE A 118 12.00 20.47 2.84
N PRO A 119 12.08 20.19 1.52
CA PRO A 119 12.74 21.08 0.58
C PRO A 119 12.22 22.53 0.68
N PRO A 120 13.10 23.55 0.72
CA PRO A 120 12.70 24.94 0.90
C PRO A 120 11.65 25.44 -0.09
N GLU A 121 11.69 24.94 -1.33
CA GLU A 121 10.75 25.23 -2.40
C GLU A 121 9.32 24.75 -2.12
N LEU A 122 9.10 23.86 -1.15
CA LEU A 122 7.78 23.36 -0.73
C LEU A 122 7.21 24.09 0.48
N LEU A 123 7.98 24.98 1.12
CA LEU A 123 7.54 25.72 2.29
C LEU A 123 6.60 26.86 1.87
N ILE A 124 5.40 26.88 2.43
CA ILE A 124 4.47 28.01 2.25
C ILE A 124 4.85 29.09 3.27
N THR A 125 5.39 30.20 2.80
CA THR A 125 5.75 31.39 3.60
C THR A 125 4.72 32.50 3.48
#